data_AF-A0A2T4U809-F1
#
_entry.id   AF-A0A2T4U809-F1
#
_cell.length_a   1.000
_cell.length_b   1.000
_cell.length_c   1.000
_cell.angle_alpha   90.00
_cell.angle_beta   90.00
_cell.angle_gamma   90.00
#
_symmetry.space_group_name_H-M   'P 1'
#
loop_
_entity.id
_entity.type
_entity.pdbx_description
1 polymer ?
#
loop_
_entity_poly.entity_id
_entity_poly.type
_entity_poly.pdbx_seq_one_letter_code
_entity_poly.pdbx_strand_id
1 'polypeptide(L)' 'MNMMPVLIAAAAVCIAGLAATIMIGINPQDKDYNNTAKAKKHYTNLSLLYVVAFVPALILTVAYFIIR' A
#
# COMPACT_ATOMS: atom_id res chain seq x y z
N MET A 1 25.77 -14.32 6.05
CA MET A 1 24.37 -13.99 6.40
C MET A 1 23.47 -14.54 5.31
N ASN A 2 22.60 -15.49 5.62
CA ASN A 2 21.67 -16.04 4.62
C ASN A 2 20.50 -15.07 4.43
N MET A 3 20.39 -14.42 3.26
CA MET A 3 19.36 -13.40 2.99
C MET A 3 17.99 -13.98 2.63
N MET A 4 17.90 -15.29 2.36
CA MET A 4 16.65 -15.98 2.03
C MET A 4 15.48 -15.70 2.99
N PRO A 5 15.64 -15.74 4.33
CA PRO A 5 14.53 -15.51 5.27
C PRO A 5 13.96 -14.09 5.14
N VAL A 6 14.82 -13.10 4.90
CA VAL A 6 14.42 -11.70 4.75
C VAL A 6 13.65 -11.49 3.44
N LEU A 7 14.11 -12.12 2.35
CA LEU A 7 13.43 -12.07 1.05
C LEU A 7 12.04 -12.70 1.10
N ILE A 8 11.89 -13.83 1.79
CA ILE A 8 10.59 -14.50 1.97
C ILE A 8 9.63 -13.62 2.80
N ALA A 9 10.12 -13.05 3.89
CA ALA A 9 9.32 -12.13 4.71
C ALA A 9 8.89 -10.89 3.92
N ALA A 10 9.80 -10.29 3.14
CA ALA A 10 9.49 -9.14 2.30
C ALA A 10 8.44 -9.49 1.22
N ALA A 11 8.58 -10.63 0.56
CA ALA A 11 7.62 -11.09 -0.45
C ALA A 11 6.21 -11.28 0.15
N ALA A 12 6.11 -11.87 1.34
CA ALA A 12 4.83 -12.04 2.04
C ALA A 12 4.15 -10.70 2.36
N VAL A 13 4.92 -9.70 2.82
CA VAL A 13 4.40 -8.35 3.09
C VAL A 13 3.93 -7.68 1.80
N CYS A 14 4.68 -7.80 0.70
CA CYS A 14 4.27 -7.24 -0.59
C CYS A 14 2.98 -7.86 -1.12
N ILE A 15 2.81 -9.19 -1.04
CA ILE A 15 1.61 -9.89 -1.49
C ILE A 15 0.40 -9.53 -0.62
N ALA A 16 0.56 -9.51 0.71
CA ALA A 16 -0.49 -9.11 1.63
C ALA A 16 -0.93 -7.66 1.41
N GLY A 17 0.04 -6.76 1.21
CA GLY A 17 -0.19 -5.37 0.83
C GLY A 17 -1.01 -5.29 -0.45
N LEU A 18 -0.57 -5.93 -1.53
CA LEU A 18 -1.28 -5.95 -2.81
C LEU A 18 -2.72 -6.46 -2.69
N ALA A 19 -2.94 -7.56 -1.97
CA ALA A 19 -4.27 -8.12 -1.75
C ALA A 19 -5.19 -7.14 -0.99
N ALA A 20 -4.67 -6.47 0.05
CA ALA A 20 -5.40 -5.44 0.78
C ALA A 20 -5.72 -4.24 -0.12
N THR A 21 -4.77 -3.77 -0.93
CA THR A 21 -4.98 -2.63 -1.84
C THR A 21 -6.03 -2.96 -2.91
N ILE A 22 -6.02 -4.17 -3.46
CA ILE A 22 -7.03 -4.62 -4.44
C ILE A 22 -8.40 -4.71 -3.77
N MET A 23 -8.49 -5.31 -2.57
CA MET A 23 -9.75 -5.46 -1.85
C MET A 23 -10.36 -4.12 -1.42
N ILE A 24 -9.52 -3.14 -1.06
CA ILE A 24 -9.95 -1.79 -0.69
C ILE A 24 -10.25 -0.93 -1.92
N GLY A 25 -9.48 -1.08 -3.00
CA GLY A 25 -9.60 -0.24 -4.21
C GLY A 25 -10.62 -0.75 -5.22
N ILE A 26 -10.90 -2.04 -5.24
CA ILE A 26 -11.76 -2.72 -6.21
C ILE A 26 -12.69 -3.63 -5.39
N ASN A 27 -13.79 -3.06 -4.88
CA ASN A 27 -14.98 -3.84 -4.52
C ASN A 27 -16.04 -3.67 -5.64
N PRO A 28 -15.93 -4.42 -6.75
CA PRO A 28 -16.79 -4.25 -7.93
C PRO A 28 -18.16 -4.90 -7.74
N GLN A 29 -18.37 -5.65 -6.64
CA GLN A 29 -19.66 -6.23 -6.28
C GLN A 29 -20.48 -5.33 -5.34
N ASP A 30 -19.95 -4.18 -4.95
CA ASP A 30 -20.70 -3.23 -4.13
C ASP A 30 -21.74 -2.51 -5.00
N LYS A 31 -23.01 -2.76 -4.69
CA LYS A 31 -24.19 -2.18 -5.35
C LYS A 31 -24.22 -0.64 -5.24
N ASP A 32 -23.38 -0.11 -4.35
CA ASP A 32 -23.18 1.31 -4.05
C ASP A 32 -21.96 1.94 -4.76
N TYR A 33 -21.27 1.25 -5.68
CA TYR A 33 -20.10 1.81 -6.38
C TYR A 33 -20.37 3.17 -7.08
N ASN A 34 -21.62 3.41 -7.50
CA ASN A 34 -22.07 4.68 -8.08
C ASN A 34 -22.43 5.79 -7.08
N ASN A 35 -22.29 5.55 -5.77
CA ASN A 35 -22.67 6.49 -4.73
C ASN A 35 -21.48 7.42 -4.39
N THR A 36 -21.51 8.63 -4.94
CA THR A 36 -20.42 9.63 -4.93
C THR A 36 -19.87 9.97 -3.53
N ALA A 37 -20.70 9.82 -2.48
CA ALA A 37 -20.29 10.05 -1.09
C ALA A 37 -19.39 8.92 -0.54
N LYS A 38 -19.64 7.65 -0.91
CA LYS A 38 -18.82 6.51 -0.49
C LYS A 38 -17.54 6.38 -1.32
N ALA A 39 -17.61 6.75 -2.60
CA ALA A 39 -16.43 6.81 -3.48
C ALA A 39 -15.33 7.73 -2.92
N LYS A 40 -15.67 8.94 -2.44
CA LYS A 40 -14.69 9.84 -1.80
C LYS A 40 -13.98 9.21 -0.60
N LYS A 41 -14.70 8.48 0.26
CA LYS A 41 -14.11 7.81 1.42
C LYS A 41 -13.16 6.68 1.01
N HIS A 42 -13.47 5.97 -0.06
CA HIS A 42 -12.56 4.96 -0.64
C HIS A 42 -11.28 5.59 -1.20
N TYR A 43 -11.40 6.68 -1.95
CA TYR A 43 -10.22 7.42 -2.43
C TYR A 43 -9.37 7.99 -1.29
N THR A 44 -10.00 8.47 -0.21
CA THR A 44 -9.26 8.91 1.00
C THR A 44 -8.51 7.76 1.66
N ASN A 45 -9.10 6.58 1.82
CA ASN A 45 -8.39 5.44 2.40
C ASN A 45 -7.26 4.94 1.50
N LEU A 46 -7.48 4.90 0.17
CA LEU A 46 -6.45 4.49 -0.79
C LEU A 46 -5.27 5.47 -0.80
N SER A 47 -5.55 6.78 -0.79
CA SER A 47 -4.52 7.82 -0.72
C SER A 47 -3.80 7.81 0.63
N LEU A 48 -4.50 7.56 1.74
CA LEU A 48 -3.87 7.40 3.06
C LEU A 48 -2.92 6.19 3.08
N LEU A 49 -3.33 5.06 2.50
CA LEU A 49 -2.51 3.84 2.42
C LEU A 49 -1.28 4.08 1.55
N TYR A 50 -1.44 4.82 0.44
CA TYR A 50 -0.33 5.23 -0.41
C TYR A 50 0.61 6.19 0.32
N VAL A 51 0.10 7.20 1.03
CA VAL A 51 0.94 8.14 1.80
C VAL A 51 1.70 7.41 2.90
N VAL A 52 1.04 6.54 3.67
CA VAL A 52 1.67 5.82 4.80
C VAL A 52 2.67 4.77 4.33
N ALA A 53 2.48 4.12 3.18
CA ALA A 53 3.45 3.16 2.66
C ALA A 53 4.59 3.84 1.87
N PHE A 54 4.24 4.80 1.01
CA PHE A 54 5.16 5.36 0.02
C PHE A 54 6.01 6.51 0.58
N VAL A 55 5.46 7.33 1.50
CA VAL A 55 6.22 8.44 2.09
C VAL A 55 7.35 7.94 2.99
N PRO A 56 7.16 6.98 3.91
CA PRO A 56 8.28 6.44 4.69
C PRO A 56 9.32 5.76 3.83
N ALA A 57 8.90 5.03 2.78
CA ALA A 57 9.81 4.40 1.83
C ALA A 57 10.65 5.43 1.06
N LEU A 58 10.04 6.53 0.60
CA LEU A 58 10.74 7.66 -0.03
C LEU A 58 11.69 8.36 0.93
N ILE A 59 11.26 8.63 2.17
CA ILE A 59 12.11 9.28 3.18
C ILE A 59 13.32 8.39 3.48
N LEU A 60 13.12 7.08 3.68
CA LEU A 60 14.21 6.13 3.92
C LEU A 60 15.17 6.04 2.73
N THR A 61 14.66 6.01 1.50
CA THR A 61 15.52 5.97 0.31
C THR A 61 16.31 7.27 0.14
N VAL A 62 15.67 8.43 0.29
CA VAL A 62 16.36 9.72 0.23
C VAL A 62 17.39 9.85 1.36
N ALA A 63 17.03 9.51 2.59
CA ALA A 63 17.96 9.53 3.72
C ALA A 63 19.15 8.59 3.51
N TYR A 64 18.91 7.38 3.00
CA TYR A 64 19.97 6.43 2.71
C TYR A 64 20.97 6.95 1.66
N PHE A 65 20.51 7.65 0.62
CA PHE A 65 21.38 8.19 -0.43
C PHE A 65 22.00 9.56 -0.10
N ILE A 66 21.49 10.28 0.91
CA ILE A 66 22.08 11.56 1.37
C ILE A 66 23.09 11.32 2.51
N ILE A 67 22.82 10.35 3.38
CA ILE A 67 23.68 10.02 4.54
C ILE A 67 24.87 9.15 4.11
N ARG A 68 24.76 8.43 2.99
CA ARG A 68 25.81 7.58 2.42
C ARG A 68 26.45 8.25 1.21
#